data_AF-A0A843RP55-F1
#
_entry.id   AF-A0A843RP55-F1
#
_cell.length_a   1.000
_cell.length_b   1.000
_cell.length_c   1.000
_cell.angle_alpha   90.00
_cell.angle_beta   90.00
_cell.angle_gamma   90.00
#
_symmetry.space_group_name_H-M   'P 1'
#
loop_
_entity.id
_entity.type
_entity.pdbx_description
1 polymer ?
#
loop_
_entity_poly.entity_id
_entity_poly.type
_entity_poly.pdbx_seq_one_letter_code
_entity_poly.pdbx_strand_id
1 'polypeptide(L)'
;MVKRKAVESSAPMETELKLRAAPELLERLWQAAPLRSAEAAPPRIKNLENVYYDTADLRLRKRGLAFRIRRDGARFIQTVKTGDTAASAVLSRGEWEREVPSLEPQPDLVDDPKMRAALGLLLPGELRPIFTTRVRREIVELNGTDSLGRLKVIEAAFDRGEIEAAGTREALAEIELELVEGPPGALFDL
;
A
#
# COMPACT_ATOMS: atom_id res chain seq x y z
N MET A 1 30.00 -22.47 -24.17
CA MET A 1 29.83 -21.07 -23.71
C MET A 1 28.34 -20.78 -23.65
N VAL A 2 27.69 -21.08 -22.53
CA VAL A 2 26.23 -20.94 -22.37
C VAL A 2 25.94 -19.51 -21.94
N LYS A 3 25.26 -18.74 -22.81
CA LYS A 3 24.77 -17.40 -22.51
C LYS A 3 23.79 -17.52 -21.33
N ARG A 4 24.15 -16.98 -20.17
CA ARG A 4 23.23 -16.80 -19.04
C ARG A 4 22.19 -15.77 -19.49
N LYS A 5 20.96 -16.23 -19.70
CA LYS A 5 19.79 -15.36 -19.87
C LYS A 5 19.70 -14.53 -18.58
N ALA A 6 19.76 -13.20 -18.72
CA ALA A 6 19.55 -12.31 -17.58
C ALA A 6 18.19 -12.66 -16.97
N VAL A 7 18.19 -12.98 -15.67
CA VAL A 7 16.95 -13.06 -14.90
C VAL A 7 16.43 -11.63 -14.85
N GLU A 8 15.40 -11.34 -15.64
CA GLU A 8 14.62 -10.12 -15.47
C GLU A 8 13.98 -10.22 -14.08
N SER A 9 14.49 -9.43 -13.14
CA SER A 9 13.82 -9.18 -11.87
C SER A 9 12.53 -8.44 -12.19
N SER A 10 11.41 -9.16 -12.32
CA SER A 10 10.10 -8.55 -12.29
C SER A 10 9.90 -7.94 -10.91
N ALA A 11 9.42 -6.69 -10.85
CA ALA A 11 9.06 -6.05 -9.59
C ALA A 11 8.13 -6.96 -8.77
N PRO A 12 8.20 -6.95 -7.43
CA PRO A 12 7.16 -7.58 -6.64
C PRO A 12 5.85 -6.86 -6.97
N MET A 13 4.89 -7.63 -7.49
CA MET A 13 3.60 -7.15 -7.93
C MET A 13 2.59 -7.50 -6.85
N GLU A 14 2.05 -6.49 -6.18
CA GLU A 14 0.93 -6.65 -5.25
C GLU A 14 -0.38 -6.69 -6.04
N THR A 15 -1.29 -7.58 -5.67
CA THR A 15 -2.66 -7.64 -6.23
C THR A 15 -3.64 -7.28 -5.13
N GLU A 16 -4.23 -6.08 -5.22
CA GLU A 16 -5.10 -5.54 -4.16
C GLU A 16 -6.37 -4.89 -4.71
N LEU A 17 -7.39 -4.76 -3.86
CA LEU A 17 -8.50 -3.83 -4.04
C LEU A 17 -8.52 -2.87 -2.87
N LYS A 18 -8.34 -1.58 -3.15
CA LYS A 18 -8.53 -0.51 -2.17
C LYS A 18 -9.89 0.15 -2.42
N LEU A 19 -10.69 0.31 -1.37
CA LEU A 19 -11.99 0.94 -1.45
C LEU A 19 -12.12 1.99 -0.33
N ARG A 20 -12.47 3.21 -0.71
CA ARG A 20 -12.85 4.26 0.25
C ARG A 20 -14.30 4.07 0.64
N ALA A 21 -14.61 4.20 1.93
CA ALA A 21 -15.96 4.08 2.45
C ALA A 21 -16.28 5.26 3.36
N ALA A 22 -17.57 5.55 3.55
CA ALA A 22 -18.00 6.35 4.69
C ALA A 22 -17.65 5.58 5.98
N PRO A 23 -17.20 6.25 7.06
CA PRO A 23 -16.83 5.58 8.31
C PRO A 23 -17.91 4.63 8.84
N GLU A 24 -19.18 5.01 8.73
CA GLU A 24 -20.32 4.22 9.20
C GLU A 24 -20.51 2.95 8.36
N LEU A 25 -20.21 3.01 7.06
CA LEU A 25 -20.26 1.85 6.18
C LEU A 25 -19.09 0.90 6.47
N LEU A 26 -17.90 1.44 6.73
CA LEU A 26 -16.74 0.64 7.09
C LEU A 26 -16.96 -0.11 8.42
N GLU A 27 -17.59 0.54 9.40
CA GLU A 27 -18.01 -0.14 10.64
C GLU A 27 -19.02 -1.26 10.37
N ARG A 28 -20.04 -1.01 9.54
CA ARG A 28 -21.01 -2.06 9.18
C ARG A 28 -20.34 -3.24 8.50
N LEU A 29 -19.37 -2.98 7.61
CA LEU A 29 -18.56 -4.04 6.97
C LEU A 29 -17.78 -4.81 8.02
N TRP A 30 -17.07 -4.13 8.93
CA TRP A 30 -16.31 -4.74 10.02
C TRP A 30 -17.15 -5.67 10.92
N GLN A 31 -18.44 -5.40 11.07
CA GLN A 31 -19.36 -6.24 11.85
C GLN A 31 -19.95 -7.43 11.07
N ALA A 32 -19.68 -7.56 9.77
CA ALA A 32 -20.23 -8.62 8.95
C ALA A 32 -19.70 -10.01 9.37
N ALA A 33 -20.54 -11.03 9.22
CA ALA A 33 -20.30 -12.38 9.72
C ALA A 33 -18.95 -13.01 9.30
N PRO A 34 -18.47 -12.88 8.04
CA PRO A 34 -17.16 -13.44 7.65
C PRO A 34 -15.98 -12.85 8.43
N LEU A 35 -16.12 -11.66 9.00
CA LEU A 35 -15.06 -10.95 9.73
C LEU A 35 -15.11 -11.16 11.25
N ARG A 36 -16.20 -11.75 11.75
CA ARG A 36 -16.51 -11.87 13.19
C ARG A 36 -16.92 -13.27 13.62
N SER A 37 -16.67 -14.30 12.82
CA SER A 37 -16.96 -15.68 13.25
C SER A 37 -16.20 -15.96 14.56
N ALA A 38 -16.86 -16.59 15.54
CA ALA A 38 -16.27 -16.89 16.84
C ALA A 38 -15.02 -17.78 16.77
N GLU A 39 -14.79 -18.43 15.63
CA GLU A 39 -13.65 -19.28 15.31
C GLU A 39 -12.50 -18.52 14.62
N ALA A 40 -12.69 -17.25 14.25
CA ALA A 40 -11.66 -16.46 13.59
C ALA A 40 -10.58 -16.01 14.60
N ALA A 41 -9.34 -15.96 14.12
CA ALA A 41 -8.25 -15.36 14.87
C ALA A 41 -8.56 -13.88 15.18
N PRO A 42 -8.13 -13.37 16.35
CA PRO A 42 -8.28 -11.95 16.66
C PRO A 42 -7.52 -11.10 15.62
N PRO A 43 -8.02 -9.89 15.30
CA PRO A 43 -7.40 -9.06 14.29
C PRO A 43 -6.02 -8.59 14.73
N ARG A 44 -5.08 -8.54 13.78
CA ARG A 44 -3.79 -7.87 13.99
C ARG A 44 -4.02 -6.36 13.89
N ILE A 45 -3.46 -5.61 14.84
CA ILE A 45 -3.61 -4.14 14.89
C ILE A 45 -2.28 -3.47 14.63
N LYS A 46 -2.26 -2.45 13.78
CA LYS A 46 -1.11 -1.57 13.57
C LYS A 46 -1.53 -0.10 13.66
N ASN A 47 -0.64 0.74 14.18
CA ASN A 47 -0.75 2.20 14.07
C ASN A 47 0.30 2.66 13.07
N LEU A 48 -0.16 3.19 11.94
CA LEU A 48 0.70 3.54 10.81
C LEU A 48 0.65 5.05 10.60
N GLU A 49 1.83 5.65 10.45
CA GLU A 49 2.00 7.02 9.97
C GLU A 49 2.72 6.95 8.62
N ASN A 50 2.08 7.45 7.56
CA ASN A 50 2.72 7.56 6.24
C ASN A 50 2.93 9.03 5.92
N VAL A 51 4.17 9.44 5.67
CA VAL A 51 4.49 10.77 5.14
C VAL A 51 4.76 10.62 3.65
N TYR A 52 4.02 11.36 2.82
CA TYR A 52 4.19 11.36 1.37
C TYR A 52 5.05 12.55 0.96
N TYR A 53 6.03 12.29 0.09
CA TYR A 53 6.99 13.28 -0.36
C TYR A 53 6.88 13.51 -1.86
N ASP A 54 7.04 14.76 -2.26
CA ASP A 54 7.21 15.14 -3.66
C ASP A 54 8.07 16.41 -3.73
N THR A 55 8.47 16.74 -4.93
CA THR A 55 9.06 18.03 -5.30
C THR A 55 8.01 19.15 -5.25
N ALA A 56 8.46 20.40 -5.13
CA ALA A 56 7.56 21.55 -5.03
C ALA A 56 6.59 21.68 -6.22
N ASP A 57 7.00 21.22 -7.40
CA ASP A 57 6.20 21.22 -8.63
C ASP A 57 5.55 19.85 -8.92
N LEU A 58 5.53 18.93 -7.95
CA LEU A 58 4.85 17.63 -7.99
C LEU A 58 5.32 16.71 -9.13
N ARG A 59 6.64 16.67 -9.40
CA ARG A 59 7.24 15.85 -10.47
C ARG A 59 6.97 14.35 -10.31
N LEU A 60 6.93 13.82 -9.09
CA LEU A 60 6.67 12.39 -8.88
C LEU A 60 5.21 12.07 -9.22
N ARG A 61 4.26 12.84 -8.68
CA ARG A 61 2.84 12.71 -9.03
C ARG A 61 2.60 12.84 -10.54
N LYS A 62 3.21 13.83 -11.20
CA LYS A 62 3.11 14.04 -12.66
C LYS A 62 3.63 12.85 -13.47
N ARG A 63 4.46 12.00 -12.88
CA ARG A 63 4.97 10.76 -13.49
C ARG A 63 4.21 9.50 -13.05
N GLY A 64 3.11 9.64 -12.32
CA GLY A 64 2.36 8.50 -11.79
C GLY A 64 3.12 7.73 -10.71
N LEU A 65 3.96 8.44 -9.94
CA LEU A 65 4.73 7.88 -8.83
C LEU A 65 4.23 8.45 -7.51
N ALA A 66 4.22 7.61 -6.48
CA ALA A 66 4.07 8.03 -5.10
C ALA A 66 5.30 7.60 -4.31
N PHE A 67 5.92 8.55 -3.59
CA PHE A 67 7.02 8.29 -2.68
C PHE A 67 6.52 8.53 -1.25
N ARG A 68 6.65 7.52 -0.39
CA ARG A 68 6.27 7.64 1.02
C ARG A 68 7.34 7.06 1.93
N ILE A 69 7.36 7.52 3.17
CA ILE A 69 7.98 6.79 4.27
C ILE A 69 6.88 6.46 5.28
N ARG A 70 6.74 5.16 5.58
CA ARG A 70 5.82 4.63 6.58
C ARG A 70 6.57 4.37 7.87
N ARG A 71 6.10 4.93 8.98
CA ARG A 71 6.47 4.49 10.33
C ARG A 71 5.53 3.35 10.76
N ASP A 72 6.10 2.18 10.99
CA ASP A 72 5.44 1.00 11.56
C ASP A 72 6.14 0.66 12.88
N GLY A 73 5.57 1.16 13.99
CA GLY A 73 6.23 1.12 15.30
C GLY A 73 7.56 1.88 15.33
N ALA A 74 8.66 1.15 15.48
CA ALA A 74 10.03 1.68 15.49
C ALA A 74 10.72 1.66 14.11
N ARG A 75 10.10 1.04 13.11
CA ARG A 75 10.67 0.89 11.77
C ARG A 75 10.18 1.99 10.84
N PHE A 76 11.05 2.44 9.95
CA PHE A 76 10.70 3.37 8.88
C PHE A 76 10.94 2.69 7.53
N ILE A 77 9.91 2.65 6.70
CA ILE A 77 9.93 1.95 5.42
C ILE A 77 9.68 2.97 4.33
N GLN A 78 10.71 3.25 3.54
CA GLN A 78 10.59 4.04 2.32
C GLN A 78 9.98 3.17 1.23
N THR A 79 9.01 3.71 0.52
CA THR A 79 8.31 3.03 -0.56
C THR A 79 8.22 3.94 -1.78
N VAL A 80 8.53 3.40 -2.96
CA VAL A 80 8.10 3.97 -4.24
C VAL A 80 7.03 3.08 -4.85
N LYS A 81 5.89 3.68 -5.19
CA LYS A 81 4.78 2.99 -5.88
C LYS A 81 4.64 3.54 -7.29
N THR A 82 4.43 2.65 -8.26
CA THR A 82 3.96 3.02 -9.61
C THR A 82 2.46 2.84 -9.71
N GLY A 83 1.75 3.74 -10.38
CA GLY A 83 0.33 3.52 -10.65
C GLY A 83 -0.45 4.78 -10.92
N ASP A 84 -1.66 4.59 -11.44
CA ASP A 84 -2.57 5.69 -11.71
C ASP A 84 -3.05 6.30 -10.39
N THR A 85 -2.47 7.43 -10.01
CA THR A 85 -2.90 8.19 -8.82
C THR A 85 -4.38 8.61 -8.87
N ALA A 86 -5.07 8.40 -10.00
CA ALA A 86 -6.48 8.71 -10.21
C ALA A 86 -7.44 7.50 -10.18
N ALA A 87 -6.97 6.26 -10.29
CA ALA A 87 -7.85 5.08 -10.30
C ALA A 87 -8.09 4.59 -8.87
N SER A 88 -9.34 4.63 -8.40
CA SER A 88 -9.67 4.26 -7.02
C SER A 88 -9.62 2.75 -6.73
N ALA A 89 -9.33 1.91 -7.72
CA ALA A 89 -9.17 0.47 -7.58
C ALA A 89 -7.98 0.01 -8.42
N VAL A 90 -6.83 -0.21 -7.76
CA VAL A 90 -5.59 -0.62 -8.43
C VAL A 90 -5.41 -2.11 -8.26
N LEU A 91 -5.73 -2.89 -9.30
CA LEU A 91 -5.59 -4.35 -9.26
C LEU A 91 -4.15 -4.84 -9.26
N SER A 92 -3.20 -4.03 -9.74
CA SER A 92 -1.78 -4.36 -9.67
C SER A 92 -0.92 -3.10 -9.73
N ARG A 93 0.04 -2.98 -8.83
CA ARG A 93 1.08 -1.94 -8.88
C ARG A 93 2.46 -2.51 -8.63
N GLY A 94 3.47 -1.81 -9.12
CA GLY A 94 4.84 -2.05 -8.68
C GLY A 94 5.08 -1.31 -7.36
N GLU A 95 5.67 -2.01 -6.40
CA GLU A 95 6.03 -1.48 -5.09
C GLU A 95 7.49 -1.81 -4.78
N TRP A 96 8.28 -0.81 -4.40
CA TRP A 96 9.67 -0.99 -4.00
C TRP A 96 9.87 -0.45 -2.60
N GLU A 97 10.08 -1.35 -1.64
CA GLU A 97 10.28 -1.02 -0.24
C GLU A 97 11.73 -1.15 0.20
N ARG A 98 12.17 -0.23 1.06
CA ARG A 98 13.47 -0.29 1.74
C ARG A 98 13.35 0.31 3.13
N GLU A 99 13.92 -0.38 4.12
CA GLU A 99 14.01 0.16 5.48
C GLU A 99 15.04 1.30 5.52
N VAL A 100 14.67 2.40 6.18
CA VAL A 100 15.47 3.62 6.37
C VAL A 100 15.53 3.97 7.86
N PRO A 101 16.53 4.74 8.31
CA PRO A 101 16.70 5.03 9.74
C PRO A 101 15.69 6.05 10.30
N SER A 102 14.99 6.81 9.46
CA SER A 102 14.10 7.91 9.89
C SER A 102 13.09 8.29 8.80
N LEU A 103 12.33 9.36 9.04
CA LEU A 103 11.46 10.02 8.06
C LEU A 103 12.24 10.92 7.07
N GLU A 104 13.57 10.82 6.99
CA GLU A 104 14.34 11.54 5.97
C GLU A 104 14.39 10.71 4.67
N PRO A 105 13.92 11.24 3.52
CA PRO A 105 13.98 10.54 2.24
C PRO A 105 15.40 10.17 1.81
N GLN A 106 15.59 8.91 1.41
CA GLN A 106 16.82 8.39 0.84
C GLN A 106 16.54 7.77 -0.55
N PRO A 107 16.18 8.58 -1.57
CA PRO A 107 15.81 8.08 -2.89
C PRO A 107 16.92 7.26 -3.57
N ASP A 108 18.18 7.48 -3.21
CA ASP A 108 19.32 6.72 -3.73
C ASP A 108 19.32 5.23 -3.31
N LEU A 109 18.60 4.87 -2.24
CA LEU A 109 18.43 3.48 -1.79
C LEU A 109 17.41 2.69 -2.61
N VAL A 110 16.81 3.29 -3.63
CA VAL A 110 15.99 2.57 -4.61
C VAL A 110 16.91 1.80 -5.55
N ASP A 111 17.01 0.49 -5.33
CA ASP A 111 17.98 -0.38 -6.02
C ASP A 111 17.58 -0.75 -7.46
N ASP A 112 16.30 -0.67 -7.79
CA ASP A 112 15.79 -1.02 -9.12
C ASP A 112 16.18 0.06 -10.16
N PRO A 113 16.94 -0.29 -11.22
CA PRO A 113 17.40 0.70 -12.20
C PRO A 113 16.27 1.38 -12.98
N LYS A 114 15.17 0.67 -13.27
CA LYS A 114 14.02 1.26 -13.97
C LYS A 114 13.32 2.25 -13.05
N MET A 115 13.23 1.93 -11.76
CA MET A 115 12.61 2.82 -10.79
C MET A 115 13.45 4.04 -10.48
N ARG A 116 14.77 3.89 -10.38
CA ARG A 116 15.70 5.02 -10.28
C ARG A 116 15.59 5.94 -11.49
N ALA A 117 15.47 5.38 -12.70
CA ALA A 117 15.22 6.17 -13.91
C ALA A 117 13.86 6.89 -13.88
N ALA A 118 12.80 6.25 -13.37
CA ALA A 118 11.47 6.84 -13.26
C ALA A 118 11.42 8.01 -12.26
N LEU A 119 12.11 7.89 -11.11
CA LEU A 119 12.29 9.00 -10.16
C LEU A 119 12.99 10.21 -10.82
N GLY A 120 13.91 9.94 -11.75
CA GLY A 120 14.71 10.95 -12.44
C GLY A 120 15.59 11.75 -11.48
N LEU A 121 16.08 12.92 -11.92
CA LEU A 121 16.95 13.76 -11.10
C LEU A 121 16.19 14.40 -9.94
N LEU A 122 16.55 14.03 -8.72
CA LEU A 122 16.12 14.65 -7.46
C LEU A 122 17.35 15.23 -6.76
N LEU A 123 17.34 16.53 -6.49
CA LEU A 123 18.43 17.18 -5.75
C LEU A 123 18.26 16.95 -4.22
N PRO A 124 19.34 16.98 -3.43
CA PRO A 124 19.24 16.95 -1.98
C PRO A 124 18.29 18.03 -1.45
N GLY A 125 17.35 17.62 -0.59
CA GLY A 125 16.34 18.52 0.00
C GLY A 125 15.19 18.93 -0.94
N GLU A 126 15.11 18.37 -2.15
CA GLU A 126 14.04 18.70 -3.08
C GLU A 126 12.72 17.97 -2.75
N LEU A 127 12.81 16.77 -2.19
CA LEU A 127 11.66 16.03 -1.67
C LEU A 127 11.21 16.64 -0.35
N ARG A 128 9.95 17.07 -0.31
CA ARG A 128 9.33 17.72 0.84
C ARG A 128 8.06 16.96 1.22
N PRO A 129 7.71 16.92 2.51
CA PRO A 129 6.43 16.35 2.93
C PRO A 129 5.28 17.14 2.28
N ILE A 130 4.36 16.43 1.64
CA ILE A 130 3.17 16.99 0.98
C ILE A 130 1.94 16.77 1.86
N PHE A 131 1.76 15.54 2.37
CA PHE A 131 0.70 15.19 3.29
C PHE A 131 1.10 13.98 4.14
N THR A 132 0.42 13.81 5.26
CA THR A 132 0.61 12.70 6.19
C THR A 132 -0.70 11.98 6.38
N THR A 133 -0.69 10.65 6.39
CA THR A 133 -1.84 9.85 6.84
C THR A 133 -1.51 9.20 8.17
N ARG A 134 -2.43 9.23 9.13
CA ARG A 134 -2.32 8.49 10.38
C ARG A 134 -3.52 7.56 10.49
N VAL A 135 -3.27 6.26 10.54
CA VAL A 135 -4.34 5.25 10.54
C VAL A 135 -4.09 4.19 11.60
N ARG A 136 -5.17 3.78 12.26
CA ARG A 136 -5.25 2.49 12.94
C ARG A 136 -5.73 1.47 11.92
N ARG A 137 -4.85 0.52 11.59
CA ARG A 137 -5.11 -0.60 10.68
C ARG A 137 -5.50 -1.83 11.48
N GLU A 138 -6.63 -2.42 11.15
CA GLU A 138 -7.08 -3.73 11.67
C GLU A 138 -7.07 -4.75 10.56
N ILE A 139 -6.43 -5.88 10.77
CA ILE A 139 -6.15 -6.87 9.74
C ILE A 139 -6.79 -8.20 10.13
N VAL A 140 -7.55 -8.78 9.21
CA VAL A 140 -8.12 -10.13 9.31
C VAL A 140 -7.83 -10.92 8.04
N GLU A 141 -7.71 -12.24 8.16
CA GLU A 141 -7.54 -13.15 7.02
C GLU A 141 -8.88 -13.78 6.64
N LEU A 142 -9.21 -13.72 5.35
CA LEU A 142 -10.39 -14.32 4.74
C LEU A 142 -9.97 -15.56 3.97
N ASN A 143 -9.84 -16.65 4.70
CA ASN A 143 -9.39 -17.93 4.17
C ASN A 143 -10.59 -18.73 3.64
N GLY A 144 -10.43 -19.36 2.48
CA GLY A 144 -11.49 -20.21 1.93
C GLY A 144 -11.10 -20.86 0.63
N THR A 145 -12.10 -21.25 -0.16
CA THR A 145 -11.90 -21.71 -1.54
C THR A 145 -12.61 -20.78 -2.52
N ASP A 146 -12.08 -20.66 -3.73
CA ASP A 146 -12.80 -20.05 -4.85
C ASP A 146 -13.89 -21.00 -5.38
N SER A 147 -14.70 -20.49 -6.32
CA SER A 147 -15.72 -21.28 -7.04
C SER A 147 -15.23 -22.57 -7.72
N LEU A 148 -13.91 -22.75 -7.91
CA LEU A 148 -13.30 -23.96 -8.48
C LEU A 148 -12.65 -24.87 -7.41
N GLY A 149 -12.82 -24.55 -6.13
CA GLY A 149 -12.29 -25.33 -5.01
C GLY A 149 -10.80 -25.09 -4.74
N ARG A 150 -10.19 -24.05 -5.33
CA ARG A 150 -8.78 -23.70 -5.06
C ARG A 150 -8.69 -22.87 -3.80
N LEU A 151 -7.67 -23.10 -2.98
CA LEU A 151 -7.41 -22.31 -1.78
C LEU A 151 -7.24 -20.82 -2.16
N LYS A 152 -7.84 -19.95 -1.35
CA LYS A 152 -7.62 -18.50 -1.40
C LYS A 152 -7.31 -18.00 0.01
N VAL A 153 -6.36 -17.07 0.08
CA VAL A 153 -5.99 -16.34 1.29
C VAL A 153 -6.01 -14.86 0.92
N ILE A 154 -6.92 -14.12 1.54
CA ILE A 154 -7.07 -12.67 1.33
C ILE A 154 -6.85 -11.97 2.67
N GLU A 155 -5.94 -11.01 2.71
CA GLU A 155 -5.79 -10.13 3.85
C GLU A 155 -6.74 -8.94 3.69
N ALA A 156 -7.69 -8.78 4.62
CA ALA A 156 -8.57 -7.62 4.67
C ALA A 156 -8.05 -6.65 5.75
N ALA A 157 -7.58 -5.48 5.32
CA ALA A 157 -7.08 -4.42 6.18
C ALA A 157 -8.05 -3.24 6.22
N PHE A 158 -8.57 -2.94 7.41
CA PHE A 158 -9.46 -1.84 7.68
C PHE A 158 -8.68 -0.66 8.26
N ASP A 159 -8.59 0.43 7.51
CA ASP A 159 -7.87 1.64 7.90
C ASP A 159 -8.83 2.71 8.36
N ARG A 160 -8.59 3.25 9.56
CA ARG A 160 -9.34 4.37 10.11
C ARG A 160 -8.42 5.42 10.68
N GLY A 161 -8.64 6.67 10.31
CA GLY A 161 -7.91 7.80 10.87
C GLY A 161 -8.08 9.04 10.02
N GLU A 162 -6.97 9.69 9.68
CA GLU A 162 -6.99 11.01 9.05
C GLU A 162 -5.86 11.21 8.03
N ILE A 163 -6.13 12.09 7.07
CA ILE A 163 -5.16 12.71 6.18
C ILE A 163 -4.95 14.13 6.67
N GLU A 164 -3.71 14.54 6.86
CA GLU A 164 -3.31 15.90 7.21
C GLU A 164 -2.46 16.49 6.08
N ALA A 165 -2.87 17.65 5.56
CA ALA A 165 -2.14 18.39 4.53
C ALA A 165 -2.31 19.89 4.77
N ALA A 166 -1.20 20.64 4.78
CA ALA A 166 -1.21 22.10 4.95
C ALA A 166 -2.10 22.61 6.12
N GLY A 167 -2.08 21.90 7.26
CA GLY A 167 -2.88 22.24 8.45
C GLY A 167 -4.37 21.89 8.37
N THR A 168 -4.84 21.32 7.25
CA THR A 168 -6.20 20.80 7.10
C THR A 168 -6.22 19.30 7.36
N ARG A 169 -7.33 18.79 7.90
CA ARG A 169 -7.54 17.37 8.15
C ARG A 169 -8.82 16.86 7.49
N GLU A 170 -8.75 15.65 6.96
CA GLU A 170 -9.89 14.92 6.40
C GLU A 170 -9.92 13.49 6.98
N ALA A 171 -11.12 12.97 7.25
CA ALA A 171 -11.28 11.60 7.71
C ALA A 171 -10.86 10.58 6.63
N LEU A 172 -10.13 9.56 7.05
CA LEU A 172 -9.75 8.42 6.23
C LEU A 172 -10.46 7.18 6.78
N ALA A 173 -11.24 6.54 5.92
CA ALA A 173 -11.87 5.25 6.16
C ALA A 173 -11.76 4.42 4.87
N GLU A 174 -10.92 3.39 4.91
CA GLU A 174 -10.60 2.55 3.76
C GLU A 174 -10.61 1.08 4.15
N ILE A 175 -10.95 0.21 3.20
CA ILE A 175 -10.67 -1.21 3.25
C ILE A 175 -9.74 -1.57 2.10
N GLU A 176 -8.66 -2.28 2.42
CA GLU A 176 -7.78 -2.93 1.46
C GLU A 176 -8.02 -4.44 1.52
N LEU A 177 -8.15 -5.07 0.35
CA LEU A 177 -8.20 -6.51 0.19
C LEU A 177 -6.98 -6.92 -0.61
N GLU A 178 -6.01 -7.56 0.02
CA GLU A 178 -4.77 -8.01 -0.60
C GLU A 178 -4.83 -9.52 -0.82
N LEU A 179 -4.54 -9.96 -2.05
CA LEU A 179 -4.46 -11.38 -2.37
C LEU A 179 -3.10 -11.93 -1.96
N VAL A 180 -3.07 -12.74 -0.92
CA VAL A 180 -1.86 -13.42 -0.43
C VAL A 180 -1.64 -14.73 -1.20
N GLU A 181 -2.72 -15.48 -1.43
CA GLU A 181 -2.69 -16.74 -2.17
C GLU A 181 -3.99 -16.93 -2.96
N GLY A 182 -3.86 -17.45 -4.18
CA GLY A 182 -4.98 -17.76 -5.07
C GLY A 182 -4.94 -16.98 -6.39
N PRO A 183 -5.96 -17.11 -7.23
CA PRO A 183 -6.09 -16.36 -8.47
C PRO A 183 -6.59 -14.93 -8.22
N PRO A 184 -6.22 -13.91 -9.04
CA PRO A 184 -6.72 -12.53 -8.91
C PRO A 184 -8.26 -12.41 -8.83
N GLY A 185 -8.98 -13.31 -9.50
CA GLY A 185 -10.45 -13.36 -9.45
C GLY A 185 -11.04 -13.63 -8.06
N ALA A 186 -10.26 -14.21 -7.13
CA ALA A 186 -10.70 -14.49 -5.77
C ALA A 186 -11.08 -13.24 -4.98
N LEU A 187 -10.50 -12.07 -5.31
CA LEU A 187 -10.86 -10.78 -4.69
C LEU A 187 -12.31 -10.35 -4.97
N PHE A 188 -12.97 -10.96 -5.95
CA PHE A 188 -14.38 -10.70 -6.31
C PHE A 188 -15.34 -11.79 -5.83
N ASP A 189 -14.82 -12.82 -5.16
CA ASP A 189 -15.55 -14.01 -4.69
C ASP A 189 -15.38 -14.09 -3.16
N LEU A 190 -15.87 -13.08 -2.43
CA LEU A 190 -15.73 -12.94 -0.96
C LEU A 190 -16.88 -13.58 -0.19
#